data_AF-A0A7J6M3Z6-F1
#
_entry.id   AF-A0A7J6M3Z6-F1
#
_cell.length_a   1.000
_cell.length_b   1.000
_cell.length_c   1.000
_cell.angle_alpha   90.00
_cell.angle_beta   90.00
_cell.angle_gamma   90.00
#
_symmetry.space_group_name_H-M   'P 1'
#
loop_
_entity.id
_entity.type
_entity.pdbx_description
1 polymer ?
#
loop_
_entity_poly.entity_id
_entity_poly.type
_entity_poly.pdbx_seq_one_letter_code
_entity_poly.pdbx_strand_id
1 'polypeptide(L)'
;MLCDSLGIDQPEWSAFATFEEARHFANRVKYPVLVRPSYVLSGAAMRCVYDDEELERFLKTAAVVAQDHPVVVSKYIENAKEVEMDAVGCAGEIVNYAISEHVQNAGVHSGDATILLPAQKLYVETHRRIKKVSQKLCKALNISGPFNIQFMCKENEVS
;
A
#
# COMPACT_ATOMS: atom_id res chain seq x y z
N MET A 1 13.85 -1.20 -5.96
CA MET A 1 12.66 -1.82 -6.59
C MET A 1 12.07 -0.87 -7.64
N LEU A 2 10.98 -1.25 -8.33
CA LEU A 2 10.40 -0.50 -9.45
C LEU A 2 10.05 0.96 -9.08
N CYS A 3 9.33 1.17 -7.99
CA CYS A 3 8.90 2.50 -7.57
C CYS A 3 10.10 3.42 -7.26
N ASP A 4 11.16 2.90 -6.64
CA ASP A 4 12.41 3.67 -6.40
C ASP A 4 13.05 4.12 -7.71
N SER A 5 13.12 3.22 -8.71
CA SER A 5 13.67 3.55 -10.04
C SER A 5 12.86 4.60 -10.79
N LEU A 6 11.57 4.76 -10.43
CA LEU A 6 10.66 5.72 -11.04
C LEU A 6 10.52 7.02 -10.24
N GLY A 7 11.19 7.11 -9.07
CA GLY A 7 11.05 8.20 -8.12
C GLY A 7 9.60 8.36 -7.67
N ILE A 8 8.97 7.24 -7.27
CA ILE A 8 7.63 7.20 -6.69
C ILE A 8 7.81 6.98 -5.19
N ASP A 9 7.24 7.91 -4.42
CA ASP A 9 7.30 7.87 -2.96
C ASP A 9 6.59 6.63 -2.44
N GLN A 10 7.13 6.03 -1.38
CA GLN A 10 6.55 4.89 -0.68
C GLN A 10 6.85 5.06 0.82
N PRO A 11 5.99 4.56 1.71
CA PRO A 11 6.35 4.42 3.11
C PRO A 11 7.62 3.58 3.24
N GLU A 12 8.50 3.90 4.20
CA GLU A 12 9.66 3.05 4.48
C GLU A 12 9.21 1.60 4.70
N TRP A 13 9.82 0.66 4.00
CA TRP A 13 9.47 -0.75 4.07
C TRP A 13 10.67 -1.66 3.88
N SER A 14 10.58 -2.88 4.38
CA SER A 14 11.54 -3.94 4.11
C SER A 14 10.90 -5.31 4.32
N ALA A 15 11.51 -6.34 3.74
CA ALA A 15 11.14 -7.74 3.94
C ALA A 15 12.03 -8.36 5.02
N PHE A 16 11.44 -9.16 5.91
CA PHE A 16 12.11 -9.76 7.06
C PHE A 16 11.83 -11.26 7.14
N ALA A 17 12.86 -12.03 7.49
CA ALA A 17 12.74 -13.47 7.71
C ALA A 17 12.62 -13.81 9.20
N THR A 18 12.99 -12.88 10.09
CA THR A 18 13.00 -13.09 11.53
C THR A 18 12.28 -11.98 12.29
N PHE A 19 11.74 -12.32 13.46
CA PHE A 19 11.12 -11.34 14.36
C PHE A 19 12.10 -10.25 14.79
N GLU A 20 13.36 -10.60 15.09
CA GLU A 20 14.36 -9.65 15.54
C GLU A 20 14.65 -8.55 14.51
N GLU A 21 14.80 -8.93 13.23
CA GLU A 21 15.00 -7.95 12.15
C GLU A 21 13.77 -7.05 11.98
N ALA A 22 12.56 -7.63 12.01
CA ALA A 22 11.31 -6.88 11.92
C ALA A 22 11.12 -5.92 13.12
N ARG A 23 11.49 -6.34 14.33
CA ARG A 23 11.46 -5.54 15.55
C ARG A 23 12.44 -4.38 15.49
N HIS A 24 13.66 -4.62 15.02
CA HIS A 24 14.66 -3.56 14.83
C HIS A 24 14.17 -2.51 13.84
N PHE A 25 13.56 -2.94 12.74
CA PHE A 25 12.95 -2.03 11.79
C PHE A 25 11.78 -1.25 12.38
N ALA A 26 10.83 -1.91 13.05
CA ALA A 26 9.67 -1.26 13.64
C ALA A 26 10.07 -0.20 14.69
N ASN A 27 11.08 -0.49 15.51
CA ASN A 27 11.62 0.47 16.50
C ASN A 27 12.37 1.65 15.86
N ARG A 28 12.96 1.45 14.66
CA ARG A 28 13.62 2.50 13.88
C ARG A 28 12.60 3.44 13.24
N VAL A 29 11.60 2.90 12.53
CA VAL A 29 10.57 3.69 11.83
C VAL A 29 9.46 4.20 12.76
N LYS A 30 9.45 3.72 14.01
CA LYS A 30 8.44 3.93 15.05
C LYS A 30 7.09 3.33 14.70
N TYR A 31 6.43 2.76 15.70
CA TYR A 31 5.06 2.29 15.59
C TYR A 31 4.08 3.45 15.29
N PRO A 32 2.89 3.17 14.73
CA PRO A 32 2.46 1.86 14.23
C PRO A 32 3.15 1.45 12.92
N VAL A 33 3.19 0.14 12.65
CA VAL A 33 3.68 -0.47 11.40
C VAL A 33 2.62 -1.39 10.81
N LEU A 34 2.62 -1.54 9.49
CA LEU A 34 1.72 -2.43 8.76
C LEU A 34 2.49 -3.68 8.32
N VAL A 35 2.01 -4.84 8.79
CA VAL A 35 2.61 -6.13 8.51
C VAL A 35 1.81 -6.83 7.41
N ARG A 36 2.49 -7.23 6.34
CA ARG A 36 1.91 -7.88 5.16
C ARG A 36 2.64 -9.21 4.88
N PRO A 37 2.01 -10.37 5.06
CA PRO A 37 2.59 -11.65 4.66
C PRO A 37 2.66 -11.73 3.13
N SER A 38 3.77 -12.27 2.59
CA SER A 38 4.02 -12.25 1.13
C SER A 38 3.09 -13.12 0.28
N TYR A 39 2.26 -14.00 0.88
CA TYR A 39 1.47 -15.01 0.17
C TYR A 39 -0.02 -15.01 0.55
N VAL A 40 -0.66 -13.85 0.56
CA VAL A 40 -2.11 -13.76 0.82
C VAL A 40 -2.78 -12.89 -0.24
N LEU A 41 -3.60 -13.52 -1.07
CA LEU A 41 -4.24 -12.94 -2.26
C LEU A 41 -5.46 -12.06 -1.97
N SER A 42 -5.73 -11.70 -0.71
CA SER A 42 -6.96 -10.99 -0.34
C SER A 42 -6.83 -10.12 0.90
N GLY A 43 -5.62 -9.66 1.24
CA GLY A 43 -5.38 -8.78 2.40
C GLY A 43 -5.81 -9.32 3.78
N ALA A 44 -6.37 -10.54 3.84
CA ALA A 44 -6.99 -11.17 5.01
C ALA A 44 -6.05 -11.40 6.21
N ALA A 45 -4.75 -11.18 6.03
CA ALA A 45 -3.77 -11.23 7.11
C ALA A 45 -2.90 -9.97 7.15
N MET A 46 -3.33 -8.84 6.58
CA MET A 46 -2.63 -7.57 6.80
C MET A 46 -3.06 -7.01 8.16
N ARG A 47 -2.10 -6.55 8.97
CA ARG A 47 -2.41 -6.01 10.30
C ARG A 47 -1.58 -4.79 10.63
N CYS A 48 -2.26 -3.75 11.12
CA CYS A 48 -1.61 -2.63 11.79
C CYS A 48 -1.24 -3.06 13.22
N VAL A 49 0.04 -2.90 13.55
CA VAL A 49 0.65 -3.34 14.81
C VAL A 49 1.18 -2.11 15.53
N TYR A 50 0.95 -2.03 16.85
CA TYR A 50 1.23 -0.83 17.64
C TYR A 50 2.41 -0.96 18.61
N ASP A 51 2.89 -2.18 18.88
CA ASP A 51 4.02 -2.43 19.76
C ASP A 51 4.75 -3.76 19.43
N ASP A 52 5.85 -4.01 20.16
CA ASP A 52 6.68 -5.21 20.00
C ASP A 52 5.91 -6.50 20.36
N GLU A 53 5.01 -6.46 21.34
CA GLU A 53 4.26 -7.64 21.81
C GLU A 53 3.22 -8.07 20.77
N GLU A 54 2.51 -7.11 20.19
CA GLU A 54 1.60 -7.34 19.08
C GLU A 54 2.33 -7.84 17.83
N LEU A 55 3.52 -7.30 17.53
CA LEU A 55 4.35 -7.75 16.41
C LEU A 55 4.74 -9.21 16.60
N GLU A 56 5.26 -9.55 17.79
CA GLU A 56 5.68 -10.91 18.11
C GLU A 56 4.51 -11.89 18.03
N ARG A 57 3.36 -11.54 18.62
CA ARG A 57 2.14 -12.34 18.57
C ARG A 57 1.67 -12.55 17.13
N PHE A 58 1.71 -11.50 16.31
CA PHE A 58 1.29 -11.59 14.92
C PHE A 58 2.20 -12.49 14.10
N LEU A 59 3.53 -12.32 14.19
CA LEU A 59 4.49 -13.17 13.46
C LEU A 59 4.49 -14.62 13.96
N LYS A 60 4.12 -14.88 15.22
CA LYS A 60 3.92 -16.24 15.76
C LYS A 60 2.64 -16.92 15.28
N THR A 61 1.64 -16.16 14.81
CA THR A 61 0.35 -16.71 14.39
C THR A 61 0.46 -17.35 12.99
N ALA A 62 0.79 -18.65 12.97
CA ALA A 62 0.52 -19.72 12.00
C ALA A 62 0.64 -19.52 10.46
N ALA A 63 0.78 -18.31 9.91
CA ALA A 63 0.91 -18.05 8.46
C ALA A 63 2.24 -17.39 8.06
N VAL A 64 3.02 -16.95 9.06
CA VAL A 64 4.33 -16.29 8.89
C VAL A 64 5.50 -17.27 9.13
N VAL A 65 5.23 -18.42 9.78
CA VAL A 65 6.24 -19.43 10.14
C VAL A 65 6.48 -20.46 9.01
N ALA A 66 6.00 -20.18 7.79
CA ALA A 66 6.52 -20.90 6.63
C ALA A 66 7.90 -20.30 6.33
N GLN A 67 8.98 -21.01 6.69
CA GLN A 67 10.38 -20.60 6.53
C GLN A 67 10.75 -20.10 5.11
N ASP A 68 9.89 -20.34 4.12
CA ASP A 68 10.12 -19.99 2.72
C ASP A 68 9.55 -18.62 2.31
N HIS A 69 8.84 -17.90 3.18
CA HIS A 69 8.10 -16.69 2.81
C HIS A 69 8.39 -15.50 3.74
N PRO A 70 9.18 -14.50 3.31
CA PRO A 70 9.47 -13.33 4.13
C PRO A 70 8.20 -12.51 4.38
N VAL A 71 8.17 -11.74 5.47
CA VAL A 71 7.09 -10.80 5.77
C VAL A 71 7.52 -9.40 5.41
N VAL A 72 6.66 -8.66 4.71
CA VAL A 72 6.89 -7.26 4.39
C VAL A 72 6.33 -6.41 5.53
N VAL A 73 7.18 -5.59 6.13
CA VAL A 73 6.78 -4.61 7.14
C VAL A 73 7.03 -3.22 6.59
N SER A 74 6.03 -2.35 6.66
CA SER A 74 6.14 -0.94 6.25
C SER A 74 5.71 -0.01 7.37
N LYS A 75 6.24 1.21 7.38
CA LYS A 75 5.70 2.28 8.22
C LYS A 75 4.24 2.51 7.88
N TYR A 76 3.37 2.50 8.89
CA TYR A 76 1.98 2.85 8.73
C TYR A 76 1.82 4.36 8.86
N ILE A 77 1.12 4.97 7.90
CA ILE A 77 0.87 6.41 7.88
C ILE A 77 -0.53 6.66 8.45
N GLU A 78 -0.57 7.08 9.72
CA GLU A 78 -1.82 7.40 10.38
C GLU A 78 -2.50 8.63 9.76
N ASN A 79 -3.83 8.60 9.74
CA ASN A 79 -4.70 9.66 9.21
C ASN A 79 -4.44 9.99 7.73
N ALA A 80 -3.82 9.07 7.00
CA ALA A 80 -3.76 9.15 5.55
C ALA A 80 -5.05 8.57 4.95
N LYS A 81 -5.48 9.21 3.87
CA LYS A 81 -6.64 8.81 3.10
C LYS A 81 -6.25 7.76 2.08
N GLU A 82 -6.99 6.67 2.01
CA GLU A 82 -6.79 5.64 1.00
C GLU A 82 -7.59 6.00 -0.26
N VAL A 83 -6.92 5.90 -1.41
CA VAL A 83 -7.47 6.24 -2.72
C VAL A 83 -7.10 5.14 -3.69
N GLU A 84 -8.07 4.68 -4.49
CA GLU A 84 -7.81 3.68 -5.52
C GLU A 84 -7.94 4.30 -6.90
N MET A 85 -7.10 3.82 -7.81
CA MET A 85 -7.20 4.11 -9.22
C MET A 85 -7.34 2.81 -9.99
N ASP A 86 -8.55 2.58 -10.49
CA ASP A 86 -8.82 1.55 -11.49
C ASP A 86 -8.61 2.15 -12.87
N ALA A 87 -7.83 1.45 -13.70
CA ALA A 87 -7.49 1.94 -15.02
C ALA A 87 -7.36 0.80 -16.03
N VAL A 88 -7.49 1.17 -17.31
CA VAL A 88 -7.22 0.26 -18.43
C VAL A 88 -6.01 0.82 -19.18
N GLY A 89 -4.99 -0.01 -19.33
CA GLY A 89 -3.79 0.28 -20.11
C GLY A 89 -3.86 -0.31 -21.50
N CYS A 90 -3.19 0.30 -22.47
CA CYS A 90 -2.91 -0.26 -23.79
C CYS A 90 -1.49 0.13 -24.18
N ALA A 91 -0.60 -0.85 -24.34
CA ALA A 91 0.81 -0.65 -24.67
C ALA A 91 1.52 0.36 -23.73
N GLY A 92 1.23 0.29 -22.42
CA GLY A 92 1.82 1.16 -21.42
C GLY A 92 1.22 2.56 -21.30
N GLU A 93 0.16 2.87 -22.05
CA GLU A 93 -0.58 4.12 -21.95
C GLU A 93 -1.98 3.90 -21.35
N ILE A 94 -2.41 4.80 -20.46
CA ILE A 94 -3.73 4.71 -19.81
C ILE A 94 -4.80 5.24 -20.78
N VAL A 95 -5.77 4.39 -21.13
CA VAL A 95 -6.88 4.74 -22.04
C VAL A 95 -8.15 5.16 -21.30
N ASN A 96 -8.39 4.62 -20.11
CA ASN A 96 -9.51 5.02 -19.26
C ASN A 96 -9.14 4.80 -17.78
N TYR A 97 -9.75 5.56 -16.87
CA TYR A 97 -9.55 5.41 -15.44
C TYR A 97 -10.72 5.94 -14.61
N ALA A 98 -10.81 5.43 -13.38
CA ALA A 98 -11.69 5.87 -12.31
C ALA A 98 -10.84 6.06 -11.05
N ILE A 99 -11.09 7.14 -10.31
CA ILE A 99 -10.42 7.39 -9.02
C ILE A 99 -11.49 7.40 -7.93
N SER A 100 -11.41 6.44 -7.02
CA SER A 100 -12.32 6.26 -5.90
C SER A 100 -11.63 6.63 -4.57
N GLU A 101 -12.41 7.19 -3.66
CA GLU A 101 -11.95 7.58 -2.33
C GLU A 101 -12.56 6.65 -1.29
N HIS A 102 -11.75 6.16 -0.35
CA HIS A 102 -12.25 5.45 0.81
C HIS A 102 -12.85 6.43 1.82
N VAL A 103 -14.03 6.11 2.35
CA VAL A 103 -14.67 6.89 3.42
C VAL A 103 -13.93 6.70 4.74
N GLN A 104 -13.46 5.50 5.00
CA GLN A 104 -12.62 5.16 6.13
C GLN A 104 -11.17 5.61 5.85
N ASN A 105 -10.44 5.97 6.90
CA ASN A 105 -9.00 6.18 6.79
C ASN A 105 -8.32 4.85 6.48
N ALA A 106 -7.10 4.93 5.93
CA ALA A 106 -6.30 3.75 5.63
C ALA A 106 -6.17 2.82 6.84
N GLY A 107 -5.98 1.52 6.57
CA GLY A 107 -5.86 0.45 7.57
C GLY A 107 -7.14 -0.36 7.79
N VAL A 108 -8.27 0.07 7.21
CA VAL A 108 -9.43 -0.80 6.97
C VAL A 108 -9.21 -1.52 5.65
N HIS A 109 -9.51 -2.82 5.59
CA HIS A 109 -9.35 -3.60 4.37
C HIS A 109 -10.25 -3.04 3.25
N SER A 110 -9.72 -2.87 2.03
CA SER A 110 -10.45 -2.24 0.93
C SER A 110 -11.76 -2.96 0.55
N GLY A 111 -11.80 -4.28 0.73
CA GLY A 111 -13.02 -5.08 0.54
C GLY A 111 -14.14 -4.82 1.55
N ASP A 112 -13.81 -4.27 2.72
CA ASP A 112 -14.77 -3.89 3.77
C ASP A 112 -14.98 -2.37 3.84
N ALA A 113 -14.23 -1.61 3.04
CA ALA A 113 -14.30 -0.16 3.01
C ALA A 113 -15.48 0.32 2.17
N THR A 114 -16.10 1.41 2.60
CA THR A 114 -17.07 2.14 1.77
C THR A 114 -16.29 3.08 0.87
N ILE A 115 -16.49 2.96 -0.45
CA ILE A 115 -15.83 3.82 -1.43
C ILE A 115 -16.80 4.81 -2.06
N LEU A 116 -16.28 5.98 -2.43
CA LEU A 116 -16.97 7.03 -3.17
C LEU A 116 -16.35 7.14 -4.57
N LEU A 117 -17.19 7.06 -5.60
CA LEU A 117 -16.81 7.27 -6.99
C LEU A 117 -17.75 8.30 -7.65
N PRO A 118 -17.23 9.42 -8.20
CA PRO A 118 -15.83 9.85 -8.16
C PRO A 118 -15.40 10.27 -6.75
N ALA A 119 -14.10 10.25 -6.47
CA ALA A 119 -13.54 10.81 -5.24
C ALA A 119 -14.03 12.25 -5.00
N GLN A 120 -14.42 12.57 -3.75
CA GLN A 120 -15.14 13.80 -3.40
C GLN A 120 -14.27 14.81 -2.65
N LYS A 121 -13.35 14.34 -1.80
CA LYS A 121 -12.53 15.17 -0.91
C LYS A 121 -11.03 14.98 -1.19
N LEU A 122 -10.67 15.06 -2.47
CA LEU A 122 -9.28 15.13 -2.93
C LEU A 122 -9.00 16.49 -3.56
N TYR A 123 -7.83 17.05 -3.27
CA TYR A 123 -7.39 18.26 -3.96
C TYR A 123 -7.11 17.93 -5.43
N VAL A 124 -7.32 18.92 -6.31
CA VAL A 124 -7.05 18.79 -7.74
C VAL A 124 -5.59 18.40 -8.00
N GLU A 125 -4.66 18.91 -7.18
CA GLU A 125 -3.25 18.54 -7.25
C GLU A 125 -3.00 17.07 -6.92
N THR A 126 -3.64 16.54 -5.87
CA THR A 126 -3.57 15.11 -5.51
C THR A 126 -4.05 14.23 -6.66
N HIS A 127 -5.18 14.58 -7.30
CA HIS A 127 -5.67 13.88 -8.49
C HIS A 127 -4.66 13.86 -9.64
N ARG A 128 -4.01 15.00 -9.91
CA ARG A 128 -2.97 15.10 -10.95
C ARG A 128 -1.75 14.25 -10.61
N ARG A 129 -1.33 14.24 -9.35
CA ARG A 129 -0.22 13.40 -8.85
C ARG A 129 -0.52 11.92 -9.00
N ILE A 130 -1.69 11.46 -8.54
CA ILE A 130 -2.16 10.07 -8.71
C ILE A 130 -2.08 9.67 -10.19
N LYS A 131 -2.68 10.46 -11.09
CA LYS A 131 -2.64 10.16 -12.53
C LYS A 131 -1.22 10.06 -13.07
N LYS A 132 -0.33 10.99 -12.69
CA LYS A 132 1.06 11.01 -13.14
C LYS A 132 1.83 9.79 -12.66
N VAL A 133 1.64 9.37 -11.40
CA VAL A 133 2.27 8.16 -10.85
C VAL A 133 1.74 6.92 -11.56
N SER A 134 0.42 6.80 -11.73
CA SER A 134 -0.19 5.68 -12.46
C SER A 134 0.28 5.57 -13.90
N GLN A 135 0.47 6.70 -14.60
CA GLN A 135 1.03 6.71 -15.95
C GLN A 135 2.48 6.20 -15.98
N LYS A 136 3.32 6.63 -15.02
CA LYS A 136 4.69 6.11 -14.89
C LYS A 136 4.69 4.59 -14.70
N LEU A 137 3.84 4.08 -13.81
CA LEU A 137 3.74 2.65 -13.52
C LEU A 137 3.20 1.85 -14.71
N CYS A 138 2.13 2.34 -15.35
CA CYS A 138 1.55 1.73 -16.54
C CYS A 138 2.60 1.58 -17.65
N LYS A 139 3.38 2.64 -17.91
CA LYS A 139 4.44 2.65 -18.91
C LYS A 139 5.59 1.72 -18.55
N ALA A 140 6.07 1.78 -17.31
CA ALA A 140 7.22 0.99 -16.88
C ALA A 140 6.92 -0.53 -16.87
N LEU A 141 5.68 -0.91 -16.56
CA LEU A 141 5.21 -2.29 -16.59
C LEU A 141 4.64 -2.71 -17.96
N ASN A 142 4.59 -1.80 -18.94
CA ASN A 142 3.99 -1.99 -20.26
C ASN A 142 2.59 -2.63 -20.21
N ILE A 143 1.73 -2.11 -19.30
CA ILE A 143 0.43 -2.71 -19.02
C ILE A 143 -0.49 -2.61 -20.24
N SER A 144 -1.11 -3.74 -20.59
CA SER A 144 -2.21 -3.83 -21.54
C SER A 144 -3.34 -4.63 -20.90
N GLY A 145 -4.47 -3.99 -20.61
CA GLY A 145 -5.57 -4.55 -19.84
C GLY A 145 -5.89 -3.75 -18.56
N PRO A 146 -6.85 -4.24 -17.74
CA PRO A 146 -7.23 -3.59 -16.50
C PRO A 146 -6.14 -3.72 -15.44
N PHE A 147 -5.97 -2.69 -14.62
CA PHE A 147 -5.09 -2.69 -13.46
C PHE A 147 -5.64 -1.75 -12.39
N ASN A 148 -5.26 -2.01 -11.14
CA ASN A 148 -5.62 -1.23 -9.97
C ASN A 148 -4.34 -0.76 -9.27
N ILE A 149 -4.37 0.46 -8.73
CA ILE A 149 -3.30 1.01 -7.90
C ILE A 149 -3.94 1.64 -6.66
N GLN A 150 -3.43 1.30 -5.48
CA GLN A 150 -3.83 1.90 -4.22
C GLN A 150 -2.79 2.96 -3.80
N PHE A 151 -3.28 4.10 -3.33
CA PHE A 151 -2.48 5.24 -2.92
C PHE A 151 -2.85 5.66 -1.50
N MET A 152 -1.83 6.11 -0.77
CA MET A 152 -1.96 6.81 0.49
C MET A 152 -1.79 8.30 0.24
N CYS A 153 -2.80 9.09 0.61
CA CYS A 153 -2.81 10.53 0.42
C CYS A 153 -2.84 11.26 1.76
N LYS A 154 -1.82 12.09 2.03
CA LYS A 154 -1.74 12.94 3.24
C LYS A 154 -1.16 14.29 2.87
N GLU A 155 -1.86 15.37 3.19
CA GLU A 155 -1.38 16.75 2.96
C GLU A 155 -0.87 17.03 1.52
N ASN A 156 -1.54 16.46 0.51
CA ASN A 156 -1.18 16.46 -0.93
C ASN A 156 0.00 15.57 -1.35
N GLU A 157 0.69 14.93 -0.41
CA GLU A 157 1.62 13.84 -0.71
C GLU A 157 0.86 12.59 -1.14
N VAL A 158 1.44 11.87 -2.09
CA VAL A 158 0.87 10.67 -2.70
C VAL A 158 1.99 9.62 -2.72
N SER A 159 1.77 8.54 -1.97
CA SER A 159 2.70 7.40 -1.84
C SER A 159 2.00 6.07 -2.00
#